data_AF-A0A7V2F1Y0-F1
#
_entry.id   AF-A0A7V2F1Y0-F1
#
_cell.length_a   1.000
_cell.length_b   1.000
_cell.length_c   1.000
_cell.angle_alpha   90.00
_cell.angle_beta   90.00
_cell.angle_gamma   90.00
#
_symmetry.space_group_name_H-M   'P 1'
#
loop_
_entity.id
_entity.type
_entity.pdbx_description
1 polymer ?
#
loop_
_entity_poly.entity_id
_entity_poly.type
_entity_poly.pdbx_seq_one_letter_code
_entity_poly.pdbx_strand_id
1 'polypeptide(L)'
;MLITKYFKEVAKMSSYKIYLTKSSEVAGLIARARGGELKTEDVISIGHGAILNDERIPAIYHNKGYFYCAVELKNSGNDNMTYELIIC
;
A
#
# COMPACT_ATOMS: atom_id res chain seq x y z
N MET A 1 -18.79 28.85 -9.60
CA MET A 1 -18.80 27.40 -9.87
C MET A 1 -17.67 27.08 -10.83
N LEU A 2 -16.51 26.62 -10.31
CA LEU A 2 -15.39 26.10 -11.10
C LEU A 2 -14.58 25.18 -10.18
N ILE A 3 -15.06 23.94 -10.11
CA ILE A 3 -14.42 22.82 -9.43
C ILE A 3 -13.35 22.33 -10.39
N THR A 4 -12.07 22.63 -10.14
CA THR A 4 -10.95 21.90 -10.74
C THR A 4 -9.65 22.20 -9.99
N LYS A 5 -9.68 22.05 -8.66
CA LYS A 5 -8.48 21.84 -7.86
C LYS A 5 -8.17 20.33 -7.75
N TYR A 6 -8.42 19.58 -8.83
CA TYR A 6 -7.97 18.19 -9.01
C TYR A 6 -6.49 18.18 -9.42
N PHE A 7 -5.64 18.78 -8.58
CA PHE A 7 -4.23 18.43 -8.51
C PHE A 7 -4.14 17.19 -7.61
N LYS A 8 -4.64 16.05 -8.10
CA LYS A 8 -4.06 14.76 -7.71
C LYS A 8 -3.21 14.37 -8.90
N GLU A 9 -2.05 15.01 -8.91
CA GLU A 9 -0.83 14.63 -9.60
C GLU A 9 -0.91 13.16 -10.00
N VAL A 10 -0.87 12.94 -11.32
CA VAL A 10 -0.82 11.66 -12.01
C VAL A 10 -0.25 10.61 -11.07
N ALA A 11 -1.11 9.74 -10.53
CA ALA A 11 -0.66 8.57 -9.81
C ALA A 11 0.25 7.84 -10.80
N LYS A 12 1.56 7.96 -10.59
CA LYS A 12 2.54 7.06 -11.20
C LYS A 12 1.93 5.67 -11.07
N MET A 13 1.88 4.94 -12.18
CA MET A 13 1.26 3.61 -12.24
C MET A 13 2.10 2.61 -11.44
N SER A 14 2.19 2.77 -10.13
CA SER A 14 2.98 1.95 -9.21
C SER A 14 2.24 0.64 -8.91
N SER A 15 2.99 -0.43 -8.75
CA SER A 15 2.44 -1.71 -8.27
C SER A 15 2.35 -1.67 -6.75
N TYR A 16 1.38 -2.38 -6.17
CA TYR A 16 1.15 -2.40 -4.72
C TYR A 16 1.14 -3.83 -4.19
N LYS A 17 1.86 -4.04 -3.08
CA LYS A 17 1.69 -5.21 -2.23
C LYS A 17 1.14 -4.78 -0.89
N ILE A 18 -0.03 -5.29 -0.53
CA ILE A 18 -0.72 -4.99 0.71
C ILE A 18 -0.71 -6.23 1.59
N TYR A 19 -0.09 -6.13 2.75
CA TYR A 19 -0.14 -7.15 3.80
C TYR A 19 -1.23 -6.78 4.80
N LEU A 20 -2.19 -7.67 5.00
CA LEU A 20 -3.31 -7.58 5.94
C LEU A 20 -3.03 -8.45 7.15
N THR A 21 -3.20 -7.93 8.36
CA THR A 21 -3.07 -8.74 9.58
C THR A 21 -3.99 -8.23 10.69
N LYS A 22 -4.26 -9.06 11.70
CA LYS A 22 -5.02 -8.68 12.90
C LYS A 22 -4.19 -8.02 13.99
N SER A 23 -2.85 -8.08 13.90
CA SER A 23 -1.96 -7.48 14.89
C SER A 23 -1.26 -6.24 14.36
N SER A 24 -1.38 -5.13 15.09
CA SER A 24 -0.67 -3.88 14.79
C SER A 24 0.85 -4.05 14.82
N GLU A 25 1.34 -4.91 15.72
CA GLU A 25 2.77 -5.20 15.88
C GLU A 25 3.30 -5.94 14.65
N VAL A 26 2.54 -6.92 14.15
CA VAL A 26 2.92 -7.67 12.94
C VAL A 26 2.97 -6.74 11.73
N ALA A 27 1.99 -5.84 11.56
CA ALA A 27 2.01 -4.85 10.48
C ALA A 27 3.26 -3.95 10.56
N GLY A 28 3.62 -3.50 11.76
CA GLY A 28 4.84 -2.71 11.99
C GLY A 28 6.13 -3.49 11.75
N LEU A 29 6.19 -4.77 12.13
CA LEU A 29 7.33 -5.64 11.88
C LEU A 29 7.53 -5.90 10.39
N ILE A 30 6.45 -6.16 9.64
CA ILE A 30 6.50 -6.30 8.19
C ILE A 30 7.01 -5.00 7.56
N ALA A 31 6.48 -3.84 7.97
CA ALA A 31 6.92 -2.55 7.44
C ALA A 31 8.41 -2.28 7.71
N ARG A 32 8.91 -2.62 8.91
CA ARG A 32 10.34 -2.49 9.25
C ARG A 32 11.21 -3.45 8.45
N ALA A 33 10.78 -4.71 8.31
CA ALA A 33 11.50 -5.72 7.54
C ALA A 33 11.62 -5.31 6.06
N ARG A 34 10.50 -4.87 5.46
CA ARG A 34 10.47 -4.32 4.10
C ARG A 34 11.19 -2.98 4.00
N GLY A 35 11.21 -2.19 5.07
CA GLY A 35 12.00 -0.96 5.19
C GLY A 35 13.50 -1.20 5.00
N GLY A 36 14.01 -2.36 5.43
CA GLY A 36 15.38 -2.79 5.13
C GLY A 36 15.64 -3.02 3.64
N GLU A 37 14.60 -3.36 2.88
CA GLU A 37 14.62 -3.58 1.43
C GLU A 37 14.42 -2.29 0.63
N LEU A 38 14.20 -1.13 1.26
CA LEU A 38 14.14 0.19 0.57
C LEU A 38 15.41 0.52 -0.22
N LYS A 39 16.51 -0.23 0.00
CA LYS A 39 17.74 -0.15 -0.78
C LYS A 39 17.67 -0.88 -2.12
N THR A 40 16.61 -1.64 -2.37
CA THR A 40 16.34 -2.26 -3.67
C THR A 40 15.70 -1.21 -4.58
N GLU A 41 16.09 -1.20 -5.86
CA GLU A 41 15.68 -0.17 -6.83
C GLU A 41 14.17 -0.16 -7.16
N ASP A 42 13.44 -1.15 -6.64
CA ASP A 42 12.05 -1.42 -6.96
C ASP A 42 11.06 -0.95 -5.89
N VAL A 43 11.48 -0.60 -4.67
CA VAL A 43 10.56 -0.12 -3.62
C VAL A 43 10.55 1.41 -3.58
N ILE A 44 9.38 2.00 -3.80
CA ILE A 44 9.18 3.46 -3.79
C ILE A 44 8.83 3.95 -2.38
N SER A 45 7.87 3.29 -1.74
CA SER A 45 7.36 3.73 -0.45
C SER A 45 6.81 2.56 0.36
N ILE A 46 6.82 2.71 1.68
CA ILE A 46 6.21 1.76 2.61
C ILE A 46 5.39 2.55 3.63
N GLY A 47 4.14 2.14 3.83
CA GLY A 47 3.26 2.71 4.84
C GLY A 47 2.55 1.61 5.61
N HIS A 48 2.26 1.82 6.89
CA HIS A 48 1.50 0.86 7.69
C HIS A 48 0.54 1.58 8.65
N GLY A 49 -0.52 0.90 9.05
CA GLY A 49 -1.51 1.49 9.95
C GLY A 49 -2.75 0.63 10.16
N ALA A 50 -3.72 1.20 10.87
CA ALA A 50 -5.05 0.60 11.00
C ALA A 50 -5.89 0.83 9.74
N ILE A 51 -6.69 -0.18 9.37
CA ILE A 51 -7.57 -0.09 8.20
C ILE A 51 -8.87 0.58 8.60
N LEU A 52 -8.95 1.87 8.33
CA LEU A 52 -10.16 2.68 8.52
C LEU A 52 -10.88 2.86 7.19
N ASN A 53 -10.23 3.52 6.23
CA ASN A 53 -10.84 3.82 4.93
C ASN A 53 -9.77 4.01 3.84
N ASP A 54 -8.86 3.06 3.70
CA ASP A 54 -7.81 3.11 2.69
C ASP A 54 -8.35 2.64 1.34
N GLU A 55 -8.38 3.52 0.34
CA GLU A 55 -8.91 3.22 -1.00
C GLU A 55 -8.17 2.07 -1.71
N ARG A 56 -6.93 1.78 -1.29
CA ARG A 56 -6.12 0.68 -1.87
C ARG A 56 -6.57 -0.68 -1.36
N ILE A 57 -7.37 -0.74 -0.30
CA ILE A 57 -7.77 -1.98 0.36
C ILE A 57 -9.26 -2.24 0.06
N PRO A 58 -9.65 -3.47 -0.27
CA PRO A 58 -11.06 -3.78 -0.47
C PRO A 58 -11.89 -3.47 0.78
N ALA A 59 -13.03 -2.79 0.57
CA ALA A 59 -13.92 -2.36 1.64
C ALA A 59 -14.38 -3.51 2.57
N ILE A 60 -14.36 -4.75 2.09
CA ILE A 60 -14.68 -5.94 2.90
C ILE A 60 -13.74 -6.14 4.10
N TYR A 61 -12.56 -5.51 4.13
CA TYR A 61 -11.61 -5.56 5.25
C TYR A 61 -11.68 -4.32 6.15
N HIS A 62 -12.41 -3.28 5.75
CA HIS A 62 -12.55 -2.05 6.52
C HIS A 62 -13.37 -2.30 7.80
N ASN A 63 -13.05 -1.56 8.87
CA ASN A 63 -13.75 -1.61 10.17
C ASN A 63 -13.80 -3.00 10.85
N LYS A 64 -12.97 -3.95 10.40
CA LYS A 64 -12.87 -5.29 10.99
C LYS A 64 -11.70 -5.44 11.96
N GLY A 65 -11.08 -4.34 12.38
CA GLY A 65 -9.90 -4.35 13.25
C GLY A 65 -8.67 -4.98 12.58
N TYR A 66 -8.57 -4.87 11.25
CA TYR A 66 -7.34 -5.23 10.53
C TYR A 66 -6.37 -4.05 10.53
N PHE A 67 -5.10 -4.41 10.48
CA PHE A 67 -3.97 -3.53 10.24
C PHE A 67 -3.36 -3.89 8.90
N TYR A 68 -2.71 -2.92 8.26
CA TYR A 68 -2.08 -3.11 6.97
C TYR A 68 -0.62 -2.66 6.96
N CYS A 69 0.14 -3.25 6.05
CA CYS A 69 1.41 -2.71 5.54
C CYS A 69 1.32 -2.66 4.01
N ALA A 70 1.38 -1.46 3.45
CA ALA A 70 1.39 -1.20 2.02
C ALA A 70 2.83 -0.97 1.56
N VAL A 71 3.26 -1.73 0.56
CA VAL A 71 4.54 -1.56 -0.13
C VAL A 71 4.24 -1.12 -1.55
N GLU A 72 4.70 0.06 -1.90
CA GLU A 72 4.62 0.61 -3.24
C GLU A 72 5.88 0.27 -4.01
N LEU A 73 5.70 -0.30 -5.19
CA LEU A 73 6.76 -0.78 -6.06
C LEU A 73 6.80 0.02 -7.36
N LYS A 74 8.02 0.29 -7.84
CA LYS A 74 8.27 0.85 -9.15
C LYS A 74 7.82 -0.12 -10.22
N ASN A 75 7.08 0.39 -11.19
CA ASN A 75 6.60 -0.43 -12.29
C ASN A 75 7.75 -0.73 -13.25
N SER A 76 8.07 -2.00 -13.42
CA SER A 76 9.16 -2.45 -14.26
C SER A 76 8.65 -2.65 -15.69
N GLY A 77 8.46 -1.54 -16.42
CA GLY A 77 8.42 -1.46 -17.89
C GLY A 77 7.31 -2.22 -18.65
N ASN A 78 6.58 -3.13 -18.03
CA ASN A 78 5.38 -3.74 -18.59
C ASN A 78 4.17 -3.00 -18.01
N ASP A 79 3.29 -2.46 -18.85
CA ASP A 79 2.11 -1.67 -18.48
C ASP A 79 1.08 -2.38 -17.56
N ASN A 80 1.38 -3.58 -17.07
CA ASN A 80 0.54 -4.31 -16.13
C ASN A 80 0.88 -3.92 -14.69
N MET A 81 0.05 -3.05 -14.11
CA MET A 81 0.04 -2.80 -12.68
C MET A 81 -0.27 -4.09 -11.92
N THR A 82 0.58 -4.45 -10.96
CA THR A 82 0.34 -5.62 -10.11
C THR A 82 -0.18 -5.16 -8.76
N TYR A 83 -1.37 -5.65 -8.41
CA TYR A 83 -1.95 -5.51 -7.08
C TYR A 83 -1.96 -6.88 -6.40
N GLU A 84 -1.25 -7.00 -5.28
CA GLU A 84 -1.16 -8.23 -4.49
C GLU A 84 -1.67 -7.96 -3.07
N LEU A 85 -2.62 -8.76 -2.61
CA LEU A 85 -3.17 -8.69 -1.25
C LEU A 85 -2.83 -9.99 -0.51
N ILE A 86 -2.04 -9.89 0.55
CA ILE A 86 -1.55 -11.02 1.33
C ILE A 86 -2.15 -10.95 2.73
N ILE A 87 -2.81 -12.02 3.17
CA ILE A 87 -3.41 -12.11 4.50
C ILE A 87 -2.45 -12.90 5.41
N CYS A 88 -2.03 -12.29 6.51
CA CYS A 88 -1.06 -12.80 7.48
C CYS A 88 -1.66 -12.95 8.88
#